data_AF-A0A7R9QYX9-F1
#
_entry.id   AF-A0A7R9QYX9-F1
#
_cell.length_a   1.000
_cell.length_b   1.000
_cell.length_c   1.000
_cell.angle_alpha   90.00
_cell.angle_beta   90.00
_cell.angle_gamma   90.00
#
_symmetry.space_group_name_H-M   'P 1'
#
loop_
_entity.id
_entity.type
_entity.pdbx_description
1 polymer ?
#
loop_
_entity_poly.entity_id
_entity_poly.type
_entity_poly.pdbx_seq_one_letter_code
_entity_poly.pdbx_strand_id
1 'polypeptide(L)' 'MVVVLSRATRALNANLNSAGIEKNIANLFCHEASERIVDSLSGLRATQRLKNYSTMKSIAEEVLSNGGVVQNHPLD' A
#
# COMPACT_ATOMS: atom_id res chain seq x y z
N MET A 1 8.85 -9.45 -2.54
CA MET A 1 8.63 -10.33 -3.71
C MET A 1 9.72 -11.39 -3.84
N VAL A 2 10.99 -11.01 -3.92
CA VAL A 2 12.10 -11.96 -4.21
C VAL A 2 12.21 -13.17 -3.27
N VAL A 3 11.90 -13.01 -1.99
CA VAL A 3 11.96 -14.12 -1.00
C VAL A 3 10.95 -15.22 -1.33
N VAL A 4 9.68 -14.87 -1.61
CA VAL A 4 8.64 -15.85 -1.92
C VAL A 4 8.84 -16.50 -3.29
N LEU A 5 9.37 -15.74 -4.25
CA LEU A 5 9.77 -16.28 -5.55
C LEU A 5 10.90 -17.30 -5.41
N SER A 6 11.98 -16.94 -4.70
CA SER A 6 13.11 -17.85 -4.45
C SER A 6 12.66 -19.14 -3.77
N ARG A 7 11.81 -19.02 -2.74
CA ARG A 7 11.25 -20.17 -2.01
C ARG A 7 10.41 -21.08 -2.91
N ALA A 8 9.44 -20.52 -3.63
CA ALA A 8 8.55 -21.30 -4.50
C ALA A 8 9.33 -21.97 -5.63
N THR A 9 10.29 -21.28 -6.24
CA THR A 9 11.18 -21.85 -7.26
C THR A 9 11.98 -23.02 -6.71
N ARG A 10 12.54 -22.90 -5.50
CA ARG A 10 13.25 -24.01 -4.86
C ARG A 10 12.32 -25.20 -4.59
N ALA A 11 11.11 -24.97 -4.10
CA ALA A 11 10.13 -26.02 -3.86
C ALA A 11 9.72 -26.75 -5.14
N LEU A 12 9.55 -26.01 -6.25
CA LEU A 12 9.29 -26.57 -7.58
C LEU A 12 10.47 -27.41 -8.07
N ASN A 13 11.70 -26.91 -8.00
CA ASN A 13 12.90 -27.61 -8.46
C ASN A 13 13.17 -28.89 -7.65
N ALA A 14 12.82 -28.90 -6.36
CA ALA A 14 12.96 -30.06 -5.49
C ALA A 14 11.75 -31.02 -5.53
N ASN A 15 10.75 -30.77 -6.38
CA ASN A 15 9.51 -31.55 -6.47
C ASN A 15 8.82 -31.79 -5.12
N LEU A 16 8.77 -30.75 -4.27
CA LEU A 16 8.12 -30.85 -2.96
C LEU A 16 6.59 -30.93 -3.13
N ASN A 17 5.93 -31.66 -2.24
CA ASN A 17 4.46 -31.75 -2.19
C ASN A 17 3.78 -30.37 -2.03
N SER A 18 4.46 -29.40 -1.41
CA SER A 18 3.99 -28.04 -1.19
C SER A 18 4.20 -27.10 -2.38
N ALA A 19 4.93 -27.51 -3.43
CA ALA A 19 5.35 -26.61 -4.51
C ALA A 19 4.16 -25.95 -5.24
N GLY A 20 3.04 -26.66 -5.37
CA GLY A 20 1.83 -26.13 -6.02
C GLY A 20 1.21 -24.95 -5.26
N ILE A 21 1.01 -25.08 -3.95
CA ILE A 21 0.44 -23.98 -3.15
C ILE A 21 1.44 -22.82 -3.02
N GLU A 22 2.75 -23.11 -2.90
CA GLU A 22 3.79 -22.08 -2.84
C GLU A 22 3.88 -21.25 -4.12
N LYS A 23 3.74 -21.89 -5.29
CA LYS A 23 3.64 -21.18 -6.59
C LYS A 23 2.44 -20.23 -6.62
N ASN A 24 1.27 -20.69 -6.18
CA ASN A 24 0.06 -19.86 -6.18
C ASN A 24 0.20 -18.67 -5.22
N ILE A 25 0.75 -18.88 -4.03
CA ILE A 25 1.04 -17.81 -3.06
C ILE A 25 2.01 -16.80 -3.66
N ALA A 26 3.13 -17.27 -4.24
CA ALA A 26 4.15 -16.38 -4.81
C ALA A 26 3.57 -15.52 -5.94
N ASN A 27 2.78 -16.12 -6.85
CA ASN A 27 2.15 -15.40 -7.95
C ASN A 27 1.16 -14.34 -7.47
N LEU A 28 0.22 -14.72 -6.60
CA LEU A 28 -0.77 -13.77 -6.06
C LEU A 28 -0.07 -12.62 -5.32
N PHE A 29 0.84 -12.95 -4.41
CA PHE A 29 1.56 -11.93 -3.64
C PHE A 29 2.35 -10.98 -4.53
N CYS A 30 3.04 -11.51 -5.55
CA CYS A 30 3.85 -10.71 -6.47
C CYS A 30 2.99 -9.80 -7.35
N HIS A 31 1.81 -10.24 -7.78
CA HIS A 31 0.89 -9.40 -8.53
C HIS A 31 0.45 -8.18 -7.70
N GLU A 32 -0.15 -8.41 -6.54
CA GLU A 32 -0.61 -7.36 -5.62
C GLU A 32 0.53 -6.45 -5.15
N ALA A 33 1.72 -7.01 -4.90
CA ALA A 33 2.89 -6.22 -4.51
C ALA A 33 3.39 -5.33 -5.67
N SER A 34 3.36 -5.84 -6.90
CA SER A 34 3.77 -5.07 -8.08
C SER A 34 2.84 -3.88 -8.32
N GLU A 35 1.52 -4.08 -8.25
CA GLU A 35 0.54 -2.99 -8.38
C GLU A 35 0.76 -1.91 -7.33
N ARG A 36 0.91 -2.30 -6.05
CA ARG A 36 1.22 -1.35 -4.97
C ARG A 36 2.51 -0.56 -5.19
N ILE A 37 3.55 -1.19 -5.73
CA ILE A 37 4.81 -0.51 -6.05
C ILE A 37 4.59 0.52 -7.16
N VAL A 38 3.91 0.14 -8.25
CA VAL A 38 3.59 1.04 -9.36
C VAL A 38 2.76 2.23 -8.89
N ASP A 39 1.71 1.98 -8.10
CA ASP A 39 0.84 3.03 -7.56
C ASP A 39 1.56 3.96 -6.58
N SER A 40 2.47 3.41 -5.77
CA SER A 40 3.24 4.21 -4.82
C SER A 40 4.25 5.09 -5.56
N LEU A 41 5.04 4.50 -6.46
CA LEU A 41 6.08 5.22 -7.21
C LEU A 41 5.51 6.27 -8.16
N SER A 42 4.43 5.95 -8.88
CA SER A 42 3.72 6.93 -9.72
C SER A 42 3.17 8.07 -8.87
N GLY A 43 2.65 7.74 -7.69
CA GLY A 43 2.15 8.69 -6.71
C GLY A 43 3.17 9.70 -6.20
N LEU A 44 4.44 9.31 -6.04
CA LEU A 44 5.50 10.22 -5.60
C LEU A 44 5.71 11.41 -6.55
N ARG A 45 5.35 11.26 -7.83
CA ARG A 45 5.47 12.30 -8.85
C ARG A 45 4.14 12.96 -9.19
N ALA A 46 3.03 12.51 -8.60
CA ALA A 46 1.71 13.00 -8.92
C ALA A 46 1.43 14.34 -8.21
N THR A 47 1.26 15.41 -8.98
CA THR A 47 0.93 16.75 -8.46
C THR A 47 -0.31 16.76 -7.57
N GLN A 48 -1.30 15.91 -7.86
CA GLN A 48 -2.49 15.80 -7.02
C GLN A 48 -2.17 15.24 -5.61
N ARG A 49 -1.23 14.28 -5.48
CA ARG A 49 -0.82 13.79 -4.16
C ARG A 49 -0.09 14.86 -3.36
N LEU A 50 0.74 15.69 -4.01
CA LEU A 50 1.36 16.84 -3.37
C LEU A 50 0.32 17.82 -2.83
N LYS A 51 -0.72 18.14 -3.64
CA LYS A 51 -1.84 18.98 -3.18
C LYS A 51 -2.53 18.36 -1.96
N ASN A 52 -2.83 17.06 -2.01
CA ASN A 52 -3.44 16.36 -0.89
C ASN A 52 -2.56 16.42 0.38
N TYR A 53 -1.24 16.34 0.26
CA TYR A 53 -0.31 16.48 1.40
C TYR A 53 -0.37 17.87 2.02
N SER A 54 -0.41 18.93 1.18
CA SER A 54 -0.62 20.29 1.67
C SER A 54 -1.97 20.46 2.35
N THR A 55 -3.05 19.90 1.77
CA THR A 55 -4.38 19.93 2.38
C THR A 55 -4.41 19.19 3.72
N MET A 56 -3.78 18.01 3.81
CA MET A 56 -3.69 17.26 5.08
C MET A 56 -2.95 18.05 6.16
N LYS A 57 -1.88 18.77 5.79
CA LYS A 57 -1.18 19.67 6.71
C LYS A 57 -2.13 20.77 7.22
N SER A 58 -2.84 21.46 6.33
CA SER A 58 -3.77 22.53 6.72
C SER A 58 -4.88 22.02 7.64
N ILE A 59 -5.47 20.86 7.34
CA ILE A 59 -6.47 20.22 8.22
C ILE A 59 -5.89 19.96 9.61
N ALA A 60 -4.67 19.41 9.69
CA ALA A 60 -4.04 19.12 10.96
C ALA A 60 -3.75 20.39 11.78
N GLU A 61 -3.34 21.48 11.12
CA GLU A 61 -3.15 22.79 11.75
C GLU A 61 -4.46 23.33 12.33
N GLU A 62 -5.56 23.27 11.59
CA GLU A 62 -6.88 23.72 12.05
C GLU A 62 -7.40 22.90 13.24
N VAL A 63 -7.28 21.56 13.18
CA VAL A 63 -7.68 20.66 14.28
C VAL A 63 -6.89 20.97 15.55
N LEU A 64 -5.56 21.18 15.41
CA LEU A 64 -4.71 21.53 16.54
C LEU A 64 -5.11 22.88 17.14
N SER A 65 -5.33 23.90 16.31
CA SER A 65 -5.75 25.23 16.75
C SER A 65 -7.12 25.23 17.43
N ASN A 66 -8.04 24.38 17.00
CA ASN A 66 -9.37 24.25 17.62
C ASN A 66 -9.37 23.39 18.90
N GLY A 67 -8.28 22.65 19.18
CA GLY A 67 -8.21 21.71 20.30
C GLY A 67 -9.05 20.45 20.11
N GLY A 68 -9.42 20.12 18.87
CA GLY A 68 -10.32 19.01 18.56
C GLY A 68 -10.97 19.13 17.18
N VAL A 69 -12.07 18.41 16.98
CA VAL A 69 -12.85 18.42 15.73
C VAL A 69 -13.33 19.84 15.43
N VAL A 70 -13.08 20.32 14.21
CA VAL A 70 -13.38 21.71 13.78
C VAL A 70 -14.85 21.85 13.36
N GLN A 71 -15.45 20.77 12.85
CA GLN A 71 -16.81 20.77 12.33
C GLN A 71 -17.83 20.83 13.46
N ASN A 72 -18.75 21.78 13.37
CA ASN A 72 -19.95 21.78 14.19
C ASN A 72 -20.98 20.81 13.63
N HIS A 73 -21.87 20.34 14.49
CA HIS A 73 -22.99 19.53 14.05
C HIS A 73 -23.89 20.36 13.11
N PRO A 74 -24.30 19.85 11.93
CA PRO A 74 -25.05 20.65 10.94
C PRO A 74 -26.43 21.17 11.37
N LEU A 75 -26.93 20.75 12.53
CA LEU A 75 -28.23 21.18 13.09
C LEU A 75 -28.10 22.07 14.33
N ASP A 76 -26.88 22.36 14.76
CA ASP A 76 -26.61 23.33 15.83
C ASP A 76 -26.67 24.77 15.31
#